data_AF-A0A3C1KK21-F1
#
_entry.id   AF-A0A3C1KK21-F1
#
_cell.length_a   1.000
_cell.length_b   1.000
_cell.length_c   1.000
_cell.angle_alpha   90.00
_cell.angle_beta   90.00
_cell.angle_gamma   90.00
#
_symmetry.space_group_name_H-M   'P 1'
#
loop_
_entity.id
_entity.type
_entity.pdbx_description
1 polymer ?
#
loop_
_entity_poly.entity_id
_entity_poly.type
_entity_poly.pdbx_seq_one_letter_code
_entity_poly.pdbx_strand_id
1 'polypeptide(L)'
;TLSPGYGEALQQLGAGGWMGISSDPAYGGQGLPELYATAACEMWNSANLAFGLAPMLSSGAALAIHAHASEALKQRYLPKMHSGEWAGTMNLTESGAGSDLGVMKTRAVPEGDHYR
;
A
#
# COMPACT_ATOMS: atom_id res chain seq x y z
N THR A 1 11.80 2.05 17.12
CA THR A 1 11.74 0.59 16.87
C THR A 1 10.28 0.18 16.88
N LEU A 2 9.91 -0.91 16.18
CA LEU A 2 8.55 -1.45 16.25
C LEU A 2 8.32 -2.12 17.61
N SER A 3 7.06 -2.16 18.04
CA SER A 3 6.66 -2.96 19.20
C SER A 3 7.00 -4.44 18.95
N PRO A 4 7.42 -5.21 19.97
CA PRO A 4 7.70 -6.63 19.82
C PRO A 4 6.56 -7.38 19.11
N GLY A 5 6.91 -8.31 18.22
CA GLY A 5 5.95 -9.13 17.45
C GLY A 5 5.30 -8.44 16.23
N TYR A 6 5.33 -7.11 16.10
CA TYR A 6 4.71 -6.43 14.95
C TYR A 6 5.37 -6.83 13.62
N GLY A 7 6.70 -6.89 13.58
CA GLY A 7 7.43 -7.26 12.36
C GLY A 7 7.09 -8.68 11.90
N GLU A 8 7.04 -9.63 12.83
CA GLU A 8 6.69 -11.03 12.55
C GLU A 8 5.24 -11.16 12.08
N ALA A 9 4.30 -10.44 12.71
CA ALA A 9 2.90 -10.44 12.30
C ALA A 9 2.71 -9.87 10.88
N LEU A 10 3.44 -8.81 10.50
CA LEU A 10 3.40 -8.27 9.14
C LEU A 10 3.97 -9.26 8.12
N GLN A 11 5.04 -9.97 8.46
CA GLN A 11 5.61 -11.02 7.61
C GLN A 11 4.63 -12.19 7.42
N GLN A 12 3.94 -12.61 8.49
CA GLN A 12 2.90 -13.64 8.41
C GLN A 12 1.71 -13.20 7.55
N LEU A 13 1.32 -11.92 7.62
CA LEU A 13 0.27 -11.35 6.78
C LEU A 13 0.62 -11.44 5.29
N GLY A 14 1.85 -11.06 4.93
CA GLY A 14 2.39 -11.19 3.57
C GLY A 14 2.49 -12.64 3.11
N ALA A 15 3.09 -13.51 3.92
CA ALA A 15 3.26 -14.94 3.62
C ALA A 15 1.91 -15.68 3.47
N GLY A 16 0.87 -15.22 4.18
CA GLY A 16 -0.50 -15.73 4.03
C GLY A 16 -1.24 -15.22 2.79
N GLY A 17 -0.62 -14.35 1.98
CA GLY A 17 -1.21 -13.78 0.77
C GLY A 17 -2.26 -12.69 1.01
N TRP A 18 -2.45 -12.26 2.26
CA TRP A 18 -3.50 -11.33 2.65
C TRP A 18 -3.31 -9.92 2.07
N MET A 19 -2.05 -9.54 1.80
CA MET A 19 -1.69 -8.26 1.20
C MET A 19 -2.15 -8.11 -0.27
N GLY A 20 -2.35 -9.24 -0.97
CA GLY A 20 -2.74 -9.28 -2.38
C GLY A 20 -4.06 -10.03 -2.62
N ILE A 21 -4.92 -10.16 -1.61
CA ILE A 21 -6.09 -11.05 -1.66
C ILE A 21 -7.05 -10.76 -2.82
N SER A 22 -7.39 -9.50 -3.08
CA SER A 22 -8.22 -9.11 -4.24
C SER A 22 -7.41 -8.62 -5.43
N SER A 23 -6.09 -8.51 -5.26
CA SER A 23 -5.22 -7.90 -6.26
C SER A 23 -5.15 -8.75 -7.52
N ASP A 24 -4.84 -8.07 -8.63
CA ASP A 24 -4.75 -8.66 -9.96
C ASP A 24 -3.70 -9.80 -10.03
N PRO A 25 -4.09 -11.02 -10.43
CA PRO A 25 -3.18 -12.16 -10.56
C PRO A 25 -2.02 -11.94 -11.53
N ALA A 26 -2.17 -11.05 -12.53
CA ALA A 26 -1.08 -10.70 -13.44
C ALA A 26 0.13 -10.07 -12.72
N TYR A 27 -0.08 -9.56 -11.51
CA TYR A 27 0.95 -8.99 -10.64
C TYR A 27 1.04 -9.71 -9.29
N GLY A 28 0.73 -11.01 -9.25
CA GLY A 28 0.92 -11.85 -8.06
C GLY A 28 -0.13 -11.71 -6.96
N GLY A 29 -1.28 -11.10 -7.24
CA GLY A 29 -2.45 -11.16 -6.35
C GLY A 29 -3.23 -12.47 -6.47
N GLN A 30 -4.23 -12.67 -5.61
CA GLN A 30 -5.08 -13.87 -5.64
C GLN A 30 -6.35 -13.69 -6.48
N GLY A 31 -6.71 -12.46 -6.85
CA GLY A 31 -7.88 -12.16 -7.68
C GLY A 31 -9.23 -12.48 -7.06
N LEU A 32 -9.31 -12.58 -5.73
CA LEU A 32 -10.60 -12.81 -5.06
C LEU A 32 -11.49 -11.56 -5.16
N PRO A 33 -12.83 -11.72 -5.10
CA PRO A 33 -13.73 -10.58 -5.02
C PRO A 33 -13.43 -9.65 -3.84
N GLU A 34 -13.62 -8.34 -4.03
CA GLU A 34 -13.32 -7.32 -3.01
C GLU A 34 -14.08 -7.50 -1.69
N LEU A 35 -15.20 -8.22 -1.72
CA LEU A 35 -15.92 -8.63 -0.53
C LEU A 35 -15.05 -9.40 0.47
N TYR A 36 -14.14 -10.25 -0.01
CA TYR A 36 -13.23 -11.01 0.85
C TYR A 36 -12.16 -10.12 1.48
N ALA A 37 -11.59 -9.18 0.72
CA ALA A 37 -10.68 -8.17 1.28
C ALA A 37 -11.37 -7.32 2.35
N THR A 38 -12.61 -6.90 2.08
CA THR A 38 -13.39 -6.07 3.01
C THR A 38 -13.62 -6.79 4.34
N ALA A 39 -14.04 -8.07 4.30
CA ALA A 39 -14.23 -8.88 5.50
C ALA A 39 -12.91 -9.10 6.28
N ALA A 40 -11.81 -9.38 5.57
CA ALA A 40 -10.49 -9.54 6.22
C ALA A 40 -10.02 -8.22 6.86
N CYS A 41 -10.24 -7.10 6.18
CA CYS A 41 -9.95 -5.75 6.69
C CYS A 41 -10.72 -5.46 7.98
N GLU A 42 -12.01 -5.81 8.05
CA GLU A 42 -12.81 -5.68 9.28
C GLU A 42 -12.17 -6.47 10.44
N MET A 43 -11.80 -7.73 10.21
CA MET A 43 -11.18 -8.57 11.23
C MET A 43 -9.85 -7.98 11.75
N TRP A 44 -8.99 -7.48 10.87
CA TRP A 44 -7.73 -6.86 11.27
C TRP A 44 -7.95 -5.59 12.09
N ASN A 45 -8.87 -4.73 11.65
CA ASN A 45 -9.19 -3.50 12.35
C ASN A 45 -9.81 -3.75 13.73
N SER A 46 -10.65 -4.78 13.86
CA SER A 46 -11.22 -5.19 15.15
C SER A 46 -10.17 -5.78 16.09
N ALA A 47 -9.20 -6.53 15.57
CA ALA A 47 -8.14 -7.12 16.38
C ALA A 47 -7.12 -6.07 16.84
N ASN A 48 -6.67 -5.22 15.92
CA ASN A 48 -5.72 -4.15 16.19
C ASN A 48 -5.72 -3.10 15.06
N LEU A 49 -6.37 -1.97 15.31
CA LEU A 49 -6.48 -0.87 14.35
C LEU A 49 -5.12 -0.36 13.85
N ALA A 50 -4.14 -0.21 14.74
CA ALA A 50 -2.81 0.29 14.35
C ALA A 50 -2.07 -0.69 13.43
N PHE A 51 -2.26 -1.99 13.65
CA PHE A 51 -1.74 -3.03 12.75
C PHE A 51 -2.48 -3.04 11.41
N GLY A 52 -3.81 -2.91 11.42
CA GLY A 52 -4.66 -2.87 10.23
C GLY A 52 -4.34 -1.73 9.25
N LEU A 53 -3.70 -0.65 9.71
CA LEU A 53 -3.24 0.44 8.84
C LEU A 53 -2.20 -0.02 7.80
N ALA A 54 -1.33 -0.97 8.14
CA ALA A 54 -0.27 -1.41 7.25
C ALA A 54 -0.80 -2.06 5.95
N PRO A 55 -1.70 -3.08 5.99
CA PRO A 55 -2.32 -3.60 4.78
C PRO A 55 -3.22 -2.57 4.08
N MET A 56 -3.95 -1.76 4.83
CA MET A 56 -4.86 -0.75 4.26
C MET A 56 -4.10 0.29 3.40
N LEU A 57 -3.04 0.89 3.94
CA LEU A 57 -2.24 1.91 3.24
C LEU A 57 -1.50 1.31 2.04
N SER A 58 -0.98 0.09 2.20
CA SER A 58 -0.27 -0.60 1.11
C SER A 58 -1.21 -0.95 -0.04
N SER A 59 -2.42 -1.40 0.25
CA SER A 59 -3.46 -1.65 -0.76
C SER A 59 -3.84 -0.38 -1.52
N GLY A 60 -4.07 0.74 -0.82
CA GLY A 60 -4.37 2.02 -1.46
C GLY A 60 -3.25 2.50 -2.39
N ALA A 61 -1.99 2.36 -1.96
CA ALA A 61 -0.84 2.71 -2.79
C ALA A 61 -0.70 1.77 -4.02
N ALA A 62 -0.93 0.47 -3.85
CA ALA A 62 -0.90 -0.50 -4.95
C ALA A 62 -2.00 -0.20 -5.98
N LEU A 63 -3.21 0.16 -5.53
CA LEU A 63 -4.31 0.55 -6.41
C LEU A 63 -3.96 1.77 -7.25
N ALA A 64 -3.32 2.79 -6.66
CA ALA A 64 -2.89 3.97 -7.40
C ALA A 64 -1.83 3.64 -8.47
N ILE A 65 -0.88 2.76 -8.16
CA ILE A 65 0.12 2.27 -9.13
C ILE A 65 -0.56 1.46 -10.23
N HIS A 66 -1.46 0.54 -9.89
CA HIS A 66 -2.17 -0.29 -10.87
C HIS A 66 -2.99 0.54 -11.85
N ALA A 67 -3.68 1.57 -11.35
CA ALA A 67 -4.52 2.45 -12.16
C ALA A 67 -3.74 3.42 -13.04
N HIS A 68 -2.58 3.93 -12.60
CA HIS A 68 -1.95 5.10 -13.21
C HIS A 68 -0.50 4.92 -13.68
N ALA A 69 0.20 3.88 -13.23
CA ALA A 69 1.59 3.70 -13.59
C ALA A 69 1.75 3.07 -14.99
N SER A 70 2.94 3.22 -15.59
CA SER A 70 3.30 2.46 -16.79
C SER A 70 3.45 0.97 -16.47
N GLU A 71 3.33 0.11 -17.48
CA GLU A 71 3.47 -1.34 -17.29
C GLU A 71 4.82 -1.73 -16.66
N ALA A 72 5.90 -1.05 -17.04
CA ALA A 72 7.22 -1.27 -16.44
C ALA A 72 7.23 -0.99 -14.92
N LEU A 73 6.52 0.04 -14.46
CA LEU A 73 6.40 0.35 -13.04
C LEU A 73 5.47 -0.64 -12.34
N LYS A 74 4.33 -1.01 -12.93
CA LYS A 74 3.43 -2.02 -12.37
C LYS A 74 4.15 -3.34 -12.11
N GLN A 75 4.87 -3.84 -13.10
CA GLN A 75 5.67 -5.08 -13.00
C GLN A 75 6.77 -5.00 -11.94
N ARG A 76 7.33 -3.81 -11.71
CA ARG A 76 8.37 -3.59 -10.71
C ARG A 76 7.83 -3.56 -9.27
N TYR A 77 6.70 -2.88 -9.05
CA TYR A 77 6.22 -2.57 -7.70
C TYR A 77 5.12 -3.51 -7.22
N LEU A 78 4.12 -3.81 -8.05
CA LEU A 78 2.93 -4.52 -7.61
C LEU A 78 3.21 -5.93 -7.07
N PRO A 79 4.05 -6.77 -7.69
CA PRO A 79 4.34 -8.10 -7.15
C PRO A 79 4.92 -8.07 -5.73
N LYS A 80 5.75 -7.07 -5.44
CA LYS A 80 6.37 -6.90 -4.11
C LYS A 80 5.43 -6.31 -3.08
N MET A 81 4.48 -5.48 -3.51
CA MET A 81 3.45 -4.96 -2.62
C MET A 81 2.42 -6.04 -2.28
N HIS A 82 1.98 -6.82 -3.26
CA HIS A 82 1.00 -7.89 -3.07
C HIS A 82 1.54 -9.07 -2.26
N SER A 83 2.84 -9.34 -2.32
CA SER A 83 3.50 -10.34 -1.46
C SER A 83 3.75 -9.85 -0.02
N GLY A 84 3.60 -8.54 0.24
CA GLY A 84 3.97 -7.91 1.50
C GLY A 84 5.46 -7.69 1.69
N GLU A 85 6.31 -7.89 0.67
CA GLU A 85 7.74 -7.55 0.72
C GLU A 85 7.92 -6.03 0.91
N TRP A 86 7.12 -5.23 0.19
CA TRP A 86 7.15 -3.77 0.23
C TRP A 86 5.83 -3.21 0.73
N ALA A 87 5.92 -2.26 1.66
CA ALA A 87 4.78 -1.47 2.12
C ALA A 87 4.61 -0.19 1.26
N GLY A 88 3.40 0.35 1.25
CA GLY A 88 3.07 1.60 0.58
C GLY A 88 2.33 2.58 1.48
N THR A 89 2.34 3.86 1.11
CA THR A 89 1.59 4.91 1.80
C THR A 89 1.34 6.11 0.88
N MET A 90 0.49 7.03 1.33
CA MET A 90 0.20 8.29 0.67
C MET A 90 0.86 9.43 1.45
N ASN A 91 1.67 10.26 0.79
CA ASN A 91 2.33 11.41 1.39
C ASN A 91 1.70 12.70 0.84
N LEU A 92 0.71 13.25 1.54
CA LEU A 92 -0.10 14.38 1.06
C LEU A 92 0.00 15.62 1.96
N THR A 93 -0.18 15.43 3.27
CA THR A 93 -0.30 16.52 4.24
C THR A 93 1.06 17.13 4.62
N GLU A 94 1.09 18.45 4.79
CA GLU A 94 2.21 19.22 5.34
C GLU A 94 1.74 20.05 6.55
N SER A 95 2.66 20.61 7.34
CA SER A 95 2.32 21.42 8.53
C SER A 95 1.40 22.61 8.25
N GLY A 96 1.37 23.11 7.00
CA GLY A 96 0.48 24.16 6.53
C GLY A 96 -0.54 23.73 5.48
N ALA A 97 -0.67 22.44 5.18
CA ALA A 97 -1.54 21.91 4.12
C ALA A 97 -2.26 20.63 4.61
N GLY A 98 -3.47 20.80 5.13
CA GLY A 98 -4.36 19.73 5.61
C GLY A 98 -5.50 19.46 4.63
N SER A 99 -6.71 19.95 4.95
CA SER A 99 -7.87 19.86 4.05
C SER A 99 -7.66 20.63 2.74
N ASP A 100 -6.91 21.73 2.77
CA ASP A 100 -6.46 22.44 1.58
C ASP A 100 -5.04 21.98 1.21
N LEU A 101 -4.95 21.09 0.21
CA LEU A 101 -3.68 20.62 -0.33
C LEU A 101 -3.08 21.59 -1.36
N GLY A 102 -3.85 22.57 -1.87
CA GLY A 102 -3.40 23.49 -2.91
C GLY A 102 -2.26 24.41 -2.46
N VAL A 103 -2.09 24.56 -1.15
CA VAL A 103 -1.03 25.38 -0.52
C VAL A 103 0.25 24.58 -0.18
N MET A 104 0.35 23.32 -0.61
CA MET A 104 1.54 22.49 -0.36
C MET A 104 2.83 23.12 -0.93
N LYS A 105 3.95 22.91 -0.24
CA LYS A 105 5.26 23.48 -0.56
C LYS A 105 6.23 22.47 -1.16
N THR A 106 5.99 21.16 -1.02
CA THR A 106 6.78 20.11 -1.67
C THR A 106 6.80 20.34 -3.18
N ARG A 107 7.96 20.16 -3.80
CA ARG A 107 8.17 20.32 -5.25
C ARG A 107 8.88 19.09 -5.79
N ALA A 108 8.54 18.74 -7.02
CA ALA A 108 9.26 17.76 -7.83
C ALA A 108 9.95 18.53 -8.96
N VAL A 109 11.27 18.61 -8.93
CA VAL A 109 12.10 19.30 -9.92
C VAL A 109 12.58 18.27 -10.94
N PRO A 110 12.28 18.41 -12.24
CA PRO A 110 12.75 17.47 -13.26
C PRO A 110 14.28 17.36 -13.27
N GLU A 111 14.79 16.12 -13.31
CA GLU A 111 16.21 15.78 -13.38
C GLU A 111 16.39 14.59 -14.34
N GLY A 112 16.49 14.88 -15.64
CA GLY A 112 16.59 13.84 -16.67
C GLY A 112 15.31 13.03 -16.80
N ASP A 113 15.38 11.73 -16.50
CA ASP A 113 14.28 10.77 -16.54
C ASP A 113 13.54 10.59 -15.20
N HIS A 114 13.89 11.37 -14.18
CA HIS A 114 13.29 11.34 -12.85
C HIS A 114 13.07 12.76 -12.28
N TYR A 115 12.62 12.83 -11.03
CA TYR A 115 12.40 14.08 -10.29
C TYR A 115 13.20 14.06 -8.99
N ARG A 116 13.65 15.25 -8.57
CA ARG A 116 14.25 15.52 -7.26
C ARG A 116 13.35 16.39 -6.41
#